data_AF-A5KZM6-F1
#
_entry.id   AF-A5KZM6-F1
#
_cell.length_a   1.000
_cell.length_b   1.000
_cell.length_c   1.000
_cell.angle_alpha   90.00
_cell.angle_beta   90.00
_cell.angle_gamma   90.00
#
_symmetry.space_group_name_H-M   'P 1'
#
loop_
_entity.id
_entity.type
_entity.pdbx_description
1 polymer ?
#
loop_
_entity_poly.entity_id
_entity_poly.type
_entity_poly.pdbx_seq_one_letter_code
_entity_poly.pdbx_strand_id
1 'polypeptide(L)'
;MKNNKSVLWIGIVTVVTLNIASQLLTYHSRKEYVEIHSLSADSLYTIDDYSAQSYGVAQKGKLGKMHHCLTQYRSVNDAKRSKGASGPTGSMVVKGATYQLHFRISDGEVTKANLKAYHPDGRPRAISSNVAVNCSIKLLNQ
;
A
#
# COMPACT_ATOMS: atom_id res chain seq x y z
N MET A 1 -1.11 -36.38 -47.83
CA MET A 1 -0.73 -35.96 -46.45
C MET A 1 -0.77 -34.44 -46.39
N LYS A 2 -1.81 -33.86 -45.77
CA LYS A 2 -2.02 -32.40 -45.70
C LYS A 2 -1.38 -31.84 -44.42
N ASN A 3 -0.84 -30.62 -44.54
CA ASN A 3 0.03 -29.90 -43.60
C ASN A 3 -0.52 -29.76 -42.17
N ASN A 4 -0.27 -30.75 -41.30
CA ASN A 4 -0.56 -30.63 -39.86
C ASN A 4 0.43 -29.70 -39.12
N LYS A 5 1.57 -29.36 -39.72
CA LYS A 5 2.57 -28.49 -39.09
C LYS A 5 2.05 -27.05 -38.97
N SER A 6 1.40 -26.51 -39.99
CA SER A 6 0.94 -25.11 -40.01
C SER A 6 -0.11 -24.81 -38.93
N VAL A 7 -1.03 -25.75 -38.66
CA VAL A 7 -2.08 -25.59 -37.64
C VAL A 7 -1.48 -25.58 -36.22
N LEU A 8 -0.47 -26.42 -35.99
CA LEU A 8 0.18 -26.54 -34.68
C LEU A 8 1.02 -25.29 -34.34
N TRP A 9 1.71 -24.72 -35.34
CA TRP A 9 2.46 -23.47 -35.17
C TRP A 9 1.55 -22.27 -34.91
N ILE A 10 0.41 -22.16 -35.60
CA ILE A 10 -0.58 -21.12 -35.33
C ILE A 10 -1.11 -21.23 -33.89
N GLY A 11 -1.43 -22.45 -33.44
CA GLY A 11 -1.87 -22.71 -32.07
C GLY A 11 -0.88 -22.23 -31.00
N ILE A 12 0.41 -22.57 -31.15
CA ILE A 12 1.47 -22.18 -30.21
C ILE A 12 1.65 -20.65 -30.17
N VAL A 13 1.71 -19.99 -31.33
CA VAL A 13 1.89 -18.53 -31.40
C VAL A 13 0.72 -17.80 -30.74
N THR A 14 -0.50 -18.31 -30.90
CA THR A 14 -1.70 -17.73 -30.29
C THR A 14 -1.66 -17.87 -28.77
N VAL A 15 -1.25 -19.04 -28.25
CA VAL A 15 -1.15 -19.27 -26.79
C VAL A 15 -0.06 -18.41 -26.15
N VAL A 16 1.09 -18.26 -26.80
CA VAL A 16 2.20 -17.42 -26.28
C VAL A 16 1.81 -15.94 -26.26
N THR A 17 1.18 -15.44 -27.32
CA THR A 17 0.72 -14.04 -27.37
C THR A 17 -0.38 -13.75 -26.36
N LEU A 18 -1.33 -14.67 -26.14
CA LEU A 18 -2.35 -14.56 -25.09
C LEU A 18 -1.74 -14.51 -23.68
N ASN A 19 -0.71 -15.31 -23.40
CA ASN A 19 -0.02 -15.29 -22.10
C ASN A 19 0.71 -13.97 -21.86
N ILE A 20 1.42 -13.46 -22.86
CA ILE A 20 2.14 -12.17 -22.77
C ILE A 20 1.16 -11.01 -22.60
N ALA A 21 0.04 -11.00 -23.35
CA ALA A 21 -1.00 -10.00 -23.22
C ALA A 21 -1.69 -10.06 -21.83
N SER A 22 -1.96 -11.26 -21.31
CA SER A 22 -2.51 -11.45 -19.96
C SER A 22 -1.56 -10.93 -18.87
N GLN A 23 -0.25 -11.18 -19.01
CA GLN A 23 0.77 -10.67 -18.10
C GLN A 23 0.90 -9.14 -18.17
N LEU A 24 0.84 -8.54 -19.36
CA LEU A 24 0.85 -7.07 -19.54
C LEU A 24 -0.41 -6.40 -18.96
N LEU A 25 -1.59 -7.01 -19.16
CA LEU A 25 -2.84 -6.51 -18.60
C LEU A 25 -2.88 -6.60 -17.07
N THR A 26 -2.36 -7.70 -16.50
CA THR A 26 -2.25 -7.84 -15.03
C THR A 26 -1.20 -6.91 -14.44
N TYR A 27 -0.08 -6.68 -15.12
CA TYR A 27 0.96 -5.73 -14.72
C TYR A 27 0.42 -4.29 -14.64
N HIS A 28 -0.31 -3.84 -15.66
CA HIS A 28 -0.84 -2.47 -15.70
C HIS A 28 -1.95 -2.20 -14.67
N SER A 29 -2.59 -3.26 -14.15
CA SER A 29 -3.62 -3.15 -13.11
C SER A 29 -3.08 -3.10 -11.67
N ARG A 30 -1.78 -3.37 -11.45
CA ARG A 30 -1.18 -3.22 -10.11
C ARG A 30 -0.97 -1.75 -9.80
N LYS A 31 -1.93 -1.21 -9.06
CA LYS A 31 -1.79 0.03 -8.30
C LYS A 31 -0.71 -0.14 -7.24
N GLU A 32 0.56 0.02 -7.60
CA GLU A 32 1.67 -0.26 -6.67
C GLU A 32 1.79 0.80 -5.57
N TYR A 33 2.29 0.41 -4.40
CA TYR A 33 2.48 1.27 -3.22
C TYR A 33 3.71 2.19 -3.34
N VAL A 34 4.29 2.33 -4.54
CA VAL A 34 5.58 2.99 -4.82
C VAL A 34 5.62 4.47 -4.43
N GLU A 35 4.47 5.14 -4.43
CA GLU A 35 4.35 6.56 -4.06
C GLU A 35 4.77 6.83 -2.60
N ILE A 36 4.89 5.81 -1.74
CA ILE A 36 5.43 5.95 -0.37
C ILE A 36 6.85 6.52 -0.37
N HIS A 37 7.64 6.25 -1.41
CA HIS A 37 9.01 6.75 -1.55
C HIS A 37 9.08 8.23 -1.92
N SER A 38 7.97 8.83 -2.36
CA SER A 38 7.88 10.29 -2.55
C SER A 38 7.69 11.05 -1.23
N LEU A 39 7.28 10.33 -0.17
CA LEU A 39 7.19 10.85 1.18
C LEU A 39 8.54 10.71 1.89
N SER A 40 8.65 11.33 3.06
CA SER A 40 9.83 11.29 3.91
C SER A 40 9.44 11.23 5.38
N ALA A 41 10.43 11.01 6.25
CA ALA A 41 10.26 11.15 7.70
C ALA A 41 9.74 12.55 8.09
N ASP A 42 10.08 13.60 7.34
CA ASP A 42 9.62 14.97 7.61
C ASP A 42 8.23 15.30 7.08
N SER A 43 7.58 14.37 6.39
CA SER A 43 6.23 14.59 5.85
C SER A 43 5.24 14.84 6.98
N LEU A 44 4.62 16.01 6.95
CA LEU A 44 3.64 16.43 7.94
C LEU A 44 2.33 15.67 7.78
N TYR A 45 1.70 15.35 8.90
CA TYR A 45 0.41 14.70 8.92
C TYR A 45 -0.58 15.36 9.88
N THR A 46 -1.85 15.04 9.65
CA THR A 46 -2.97 15.22 10.55
C THR A 46 -3.78 13.92 10.68
N ILE A 47 -4.34 13.68 11.86
CA ILE A 47 -5.21 12.56 12.22
C ILE A 47 -6.45 13.16 12.91
N ASP A 48 -7.63 12.59 12.69
CA ASP A 48 -8.85 13.01 13.39
C ASP A 48 -8.75 12.76 14.91
N ASP A 49 -9.47 13.57 15.69
CA ASP A 49 -9.37 13.54 17.15
C ASP A 49 -9.69 12.17 17.75
N TYR A 50 -10.76 11.54 17.28
CA TYR A 50 -11.18 10.22 17.73
C TYR A 50 -10.09 9.17 17.53
N SER A 51 -9.50 9.11 16.34
CA SER A 51 -8.42 8.16 16.04
C SER A 51 -7.16 8.48 16.84
N ALA A 52 -6.77 9.75 16.93
CA ALA A 52 -5.60 10.18 17.71
C ALA A 52 -5.71 9.73 19.17
N GLN A 53 -6.87 9.93 19.80
CA GLN A 53 -7.16 9.48 21.16
C GLN A 53 -7.19 7.94 21.26
N SER A 54 -7.90 7.27 20.35
CA SER A 54 -8.06 5.81 20.36
C SER A 54 -6.73 5.05 20.25
N TYR A 55 -5.77 5.61 19.51
CA TYR A 55 -4.45 5.01 19.30
C TYR A 55 -3.33 5.63 20.15
N GLY A 56 -3.64 6.65 20.97
CA GLY A 56 -2.67 7.32 21.84
C GLY A 56 -1.54 8.00 21.08
N VAL A 57 -1.84 8.66 19.97
CA VAL A 57 -0.87 9.38 19.13
C VAL A 57 -1.24 10.84 18.96
N ALA A 58 -0.27 11.69 18.63
CA ALA A 58 -0.53 13.11 18.38
C ALA A 58 -1.39 13.30 17.13
N GLN A 59 -2.37 14.21 17.19
CA GLN A 59 -3.23 14.58 16.05
C GLN A 59 -2.44 15.18 14.89
N LYS A 60 -1.31 15.85 15.16
CA LYS A 60 -0.46 16.49 14.16
C LYS A 60 0.99 16.14 14.45
N GLY A 61 1.79 15.98 13.42
CA GLY A 61 3.21 15.68 13.57
C GLY A 61 3.87 15.37 12.23
N LYS A 62 5.00 14.65 12.31
CA LYS A 62 5.75 14.16 11.17
C LYS A 62 5.67 12.63 11.10
N LEU A 63 5.75 12.05 9.90
CA LEU A 63 5.77 10.58 9.77
C LEU A 63 6.90 9.95 10.59
N GLY A 64 8.07 10.58 10.67
CA GLY A 64 9.19 10.09 11.46
C GLY A 64 9.62 8.68 11.05
N LYS A 65 9.95 7.85 12.03
CA LYS A 65 10.29 6.43 11.84
C LYS A 65 9.17 5.59 11.21
N MET A 66 7.92 6.05 11.24
CA MET A 66 6.82 5.36 10.54
C MET A 66 7.11 5.29 9.04
N HIS A 67 7.68 6.33 8.43
CA HIS A 67 8.01 6.33 7.01
C HIS A 67 8.96 5.18 6.65
N HIS A 68 10.06 5.04 7.40
CA HIS A 68 11.02 3.95 7.19
C HIS A 68 10.32 2.59 7.24
N CYS A 69 9.46 2.34 8.23
CA CYS A 69 8.73 1.09 8.33
C CYS A 69 7.77 0.87 7.15
N LEU A 70 7.04 1.91 6.72
CA LEU A 70 6.12 1.82 5.59
C LEU A 70 6.82 1.52 4.26
N THR A 71 8.09 1.91 4.11
CA THR A 71 8.89 1.55 2.92
C THR A 71 9.34 0.09 2.90
N GLN A 72 9.25 -0.64 4.02
CA GLN A 72 9.56 -2.06 4.13
C GLN A 72 8.34 -2.97 3.87
N TYR A 73 7.43 -2.50 3.03
CA TYR A 73 6.18 -3.19 2.75
C TYR A 73 6.39 -4.54 2.05
N ARG A 74 5.42 -5.44 2.23
CA ARG A 74 5.39 -6.77 1.62
C ARG A 74 4.08 -7.01 0.88
N SER A 75 3.98 -8.16 0.22
CA SER A 75 2.74 -8.61 -0.40
C SER A 75 1.60 -8.61 0.62
N VAL A 76 0.40 -8.16 0.23
CA VAL A 76 -0.78 -8.12 1.12
C VAL A 76 -1.15 -9.48 1.69
N ASN A 77 -0.79 -10.57 1.00
CA ASN A 77 -1.00 -11.94 1.43
C ASN A 77 -0.15 -12.32 2.66
N ASP A 78 0.93 -11.57 2.92
CA ASP A 78 1.81 -11.78 4.06
C ASP A 78 1.39 -10.96 5.30
N ALA A 79 0.22 -10.30 5.24
CA ALA A 79 -0.30 -9.50 6.32
C ALA A 79 -0.60 -10.37 7.54
N LYS A 80 0.26 -10.28 8.54
CA LYS A 80 0.14 -10.99 9.81
C LYS A 80 0.47 -10.04 10.96
N ARG A 81 -0.27 -10.17 12.05
CA ARG A 81 0.07 -9.51 13.31
C ARG A 81 1.37 -10.08 13.88
N SER A 82 2.14 -9.29 14.61
CA SER A 82 3.26 -9.81 15.40
C SER A 82 2.74 -10.69 16.53
N LYS A 83 3.45 -11.78 16.85
CA LYS A 83 3.09 -12.64 18.00
C LYS A 83 3.26 -11.83 19.29
N GLY A 84 2.24 -11.83 20.15
CA GLY A 84 2.28 -11.14 21.44
C GLY A 84 1.99 -9.64 21.38
N ALA A 85 1.67 -9.08 20.21
CA ALA A 85 1.18 -7.71 20.13
C ALA A 85 -0.14 -7.56 20.91
N SER A 86 -0.31 -6.42 21.58
CA SER A 86 -1.52 -6.04 22.31
C SER A 86 -1.77 -4.54 22.14
N GLY A 87 -3.02 -4.16 21.91
CA GLY A 87 -3.40 -2.77 21.75
C GLY A 87 -4.74 -2.59 21.03
N PRO A 88 -5.10 -1.33 20.72
CA PRO A 88 -6.31 -1.01 19.96
C PRO A 88 -6.27 -1.61 18.55
N THR A 89 -7.44 -2.01 18.05
CA THR A 89 -7.66 -2.59 16.73
C THR A 89 -8.71 -1.78 15.98
N GLY A 90 -8.51 -1.56 14.68
CA GLY A 90 -9.44 -0.79 13.87
C GLY A 90 -8.80 -0.25 12.59
N SER A 91 -9.23 0.93 12.16
CA SER A 91 -8.63 1.66 11.06
C SER A 91 -8.39 3.11 11.41
N MET A 92 -7.44 3.74 10.73
CA MET A 92 -7.12 5.15 10.88
C MET A 92 -6.71 5.74 9.53
N VAL A 93 -6.96 7.04 9.33
CA VAL A 93 -6.46 7.77 8.17
C VAL A 93 -5.47 8.83 8.63
N VAL A 94 -4.26 8.79 8.08
CA VAL A 94 -3.21 9.79 8.28
C VAL A 94 -3.16 10.68 7.03
N LYS A 95 -3.48 11.97 7.17
CA LYS A 95 -3.62 12.90 6.06
C LYS A 95 -2.45 13.89 6.03
N GLY A 96 -1.72 13.93 4.93
CA GLY A 96 -0.77 15.01 4.62
C GLY A 96 -1.36 16.00 3.61
N ALA A 97 -0.56 16.99 3.19
CA ALA A 97 -0.98 18.01 2.24
C ALA A 97 -1.39 17.41 0.88
N THR A 98 -0.62 16.45 0.38
CA THR A 98 -0.80 15.83 -0.95
C THR A 98 -0.96 14.31 -0.86
N TYR A 99 -1.30 13.77 0.31
CA TYR A 99 -1.47 12.33 0.49
C TYR A 99 -2.45 11.94 1.60
N GLN A 100 -2.99 10.73 1.49
CA GLN A 100 -3.70 10.05 2.58
C GLN A 100 -3.20 8.61 2.70
N LEU A 101 -2.77 8.23 3.89
CA LEU A 101 -2.43 6.87 4.25
C LEU A 101 -3.62 6.26 5.01
N HIS A 102 -4.16 5.16 4.50
CA HIS A 102 -5.17 4.39 5.24
C HIS A 102 -4.51 3.21 5.90
N PHE A 103 -4.66 3.13 7.22
CA PHE A 103 -4.10 2.07 8.04
C PHE A 103 -5.19 1.12 8.50
N ARG A 104 -4.90 -0.17 8.42
CA ARG A 104 -5.61 -1.22 9.17
C ARG A 104 -4.73 -1.64 10.32
N ILE A 105 -5.24 -1.49 11.52
CA ILE A 105 -4.51 -1.65 12.76
C ILE A 105 -5.03 -2.88 13.49
N SER A 106 -4.12 -3.73 13.95
CA SER A 106 -4.39 -4.87 14.83
C SER A 106 -3.42 -4.76 16.00
N ASP A 107 -3.95 -4.76 17.22
CA ASP A 107 -3.15 -4.79 18.44
C ASP A 107 -2.09 -3.65 18.52
N GLY A 108 -2.45 -2.45 18.06
CA GLY A 108 -1.55 -1.29 18.02
C GLY A 108 -0.51 -1.29 16.88
N GLU A 109 -0.53 -2.30 16.01
CA GLU A 109 0.31 -2.38 14.81
C GLU A 109 -0.51 -2.13 13.54
N VAL A 110 0.00 -1.28 12.66
CA VAL A 110 -0.46 -1.21 11.28
C VAL A 110 -0.05 -2.52 10.59
N THR A 111 -1.05 -3.32 10.21
CA THR A 111 -0.88 -4.61 9.53
C THR A 111 -1.09 -4.51 8.02
N LYS A 112 -1.91 -3.54 7.60
CA LYS A 112 -2.09 -3.20 6.19
C LYS A 112 -2.10 -1.69 6.00
N ALA A 113 -1.54 -1.25 4.89
CA ALA A 113 -1.58 0.16 4.50
C ALA A 113 -1.94 0.30 3.02
N ASN A 114 -2.61 1.39 2.67
CA ASN A 114 -2.63 1.90 1.29
C ASN A 114 -2.38 3.42 1.30
N LEU A 115 -2.07 3.95 0.13
CA LEU A 115 -1.70 5.33 -0.07
C LEU A 115 -2.53 5.91 -1.22
N LYS A 116 -3.14 7.06 -0.97
CA LYS A 116 -3.69 7.94 -2.00
C LYS A 116 -2.79 9.14 -2.11
N ALA A 117 -2.31 9.43 -3.32
CA ALA A 117 -1.56 10.63 -3.64
C ALA A 117 -2.43 11.61 -4.40
N TYR A 118 -2.21 12.90 -4.15
CA TYR A 118 -2.97 14.00 -4.72
C TYR A 118 -2.02 15.01 -5.37
N HIS A 119 -2.53 15.75 -6.34
CA HIS A 119 -1.90 16.97 -6.82
C HIS A 119 -2.00 18.08 -5.75
N PRO A 120 -1.16 19.13 -5.81
CA PRO A 120 -1.24 20.26 -4.88
C PRO A 120 -2.59 20.97 -4.85
N ASP A 121 -3.36 20.88 -5.94
CA ASP A 121 -4.73 21.41 -6.04
C ASP A 121 -5.82 20.48 -5.48
N GLY A 122 -5.42 19.35 -4.88
CA GLY A 122 -6.33 18.37 -4.28
C GLY A 122 -6.91 17.34 -5.25
N ARG A 123 -6.60 17.39 -6.55
CA ARG A 123 -7.06 16.36 -7.50
C ARG A 123 -6.38 15.01 -7.23
N PRO A 124 -7.09 13.87 -7.32
CA PRO A 124 -6.47 12.55 -7.18
C PRO A 124 -5.39 12.33 -8.24
N ARG A 125 -4.19 11.91 -7.81
CA ARG A 125 -3.07 11.56 -8.70
C ARG A 125 -2.93 10.05 -8.82
N ALA A 126 -2.86 9.36 -7.69
CA ALA A 126 -2.66 7.93 -7.63
C ALA A 126 -3.36 7.33 -6.41
N ILE A 127 -3.76 6.07 -6.52
CA ILE A 127 -4.29 5.27 -5.41
C ILE A 127 -3.61 3.92 -5.49
N SER A 128 -2.95 3.50 -4.41
CA SER A 128 -2.32 2.19 -4.33
C SER A 128 -3.31 1.11 -3.89
N SER A 129 -2.98 -0.14 -4.21
CA SER A 129 -3.51 -1.32 -3.54
C SER A 129 -3.03 -1.37 -2.09
N ASN A 130 -3.67 -2.25 -1.29
CA ASN A 130 -3.21 -2.55 0.05
C ASN A 130 -1.88 -3.33 0.00
N VAL A 131 -0.98 -3.04 0.93
CA VAL A 131 0.25 -3.80 1.20
C VAL A 131 0.27 -4.28 2.64
N ALA A 132 1.06 -5.31 2.92
CA ALA A 132 1.30 -5.77 4.28
C ALA A 132 2.47 -5.00 4.90
N VAL A 133 2.29 -4.53 6.12
CA VAL A 133 3.31 -3.88 6.94
C VAL A 133 3.18 -4.38 8.38
N ASN A 134 4.18 -4.16 9.22
CA ASN A 134 4.14 -4.47 10.65
C ASN A 134 4.68 -3.27 11.44
N CYS A 135 4.03 -2.13 11.26
CA CYS A 135 4.51 -0.87 11.82
C CYS A 135 3.77 -0.55 13.11
N SER A 136 4.49 -0.42 14.23
CA SER A 136 3.86 0.10 15.45
C SER A 136 3.36 1.52 15.20
N ILE A 137 2.11 1.80 15.59
CA ILE A 137 1.52 3.13 15.44
C ILE A 137 2.31 4.23 16.19
N LYS A 138 3.03 3.82 17.24
CA LYS A 138 3.89 4.68 18.05
C LYS A 138 5.13 5.21 17.31
N LEU A 139 5.44 4.69 16.12
CA LEU A 139 6.54 5.21 15.29
C LEU A 139 6.22 6.58 14.67
N LEU A 140 4.96 7.01 14.69
CA LEU A 140 4.59 8.36 14.30
C LEU A 140 5.27 9.38 15.23
N ASN A 141 5.77 10.47 14.65
CA ASN A 141 6.42 11.56 15.36
C ASN A 141 7.70 11.19 16.13
N GLN A 142 8.39 10.11 15.73
CA GLN A 142 9.69 9.66 16.29
C GLN A 142 10.85 9.79 15.31
#